data_AF-A0A401Y383-F1
#
_entry.id   AF-A0A401Y383-F1
#
_cell.length_a   1.000
_cell.length_b   1.000
_cell.length_c   1.000
_cell.angle_alpha   90.00
_cell.angle_beta   90.00
_cell.angle_gamma   90.00
#
_symmetry.space_group_name_H-M   'P 1'
#
loop_
_entity.id
_entity.type
_entity.pdbx_description
1 polymer ?
#
loop_
_entity_poly.entity_id
_entity_poly.type
_entity_poly.pdbx_seq_one_letter_code
_entity_poly.pdbx_strand_id
1 'polypeptide(L)'
;MSGPQTFDLVDVDPFDLPAWLGESDVVWEPDLGVRTGHHVLGRLTSAGEDELPCDLLAVDEAYPVPVADDRARLHAHQAWRHGQILLVTVEGRLTMAVPGTSFSADVVLDALSRLAKAVGASTDRYAALLRIGSEKHRRSR
;
A
#
# COMPACT_ATOMS: atom_id res chain seq x y z
N MET A 1 -14.54 -0.92 17.37
CA MET A 1 -13.78 0.34 17.35
C MET A 1 -12.33 -0.05 17.51
N SER A 2 -11.55 -0.10 16.43
CA SER A 2 -10.10 -0.32 16.54
C SER A 2 -9.46 0.99 17.01
N GLY A 3 -8.67 0.93 18.08
CA GLY A 3 -7.96 2.08 18.64
C GLY A 3 -6.83 2.57 17.73
N PRO A 4 -6.12 3.64 18.11
CA PRO A 4 -4.90 4.03 17.41
C PRO A 4 -3.88 2.90 17.44
N GLN A 5 -3.35 2.54 16.27
CA GLN A 5 -2.33 1.52 16.11
C GLN A 5 -1.10 2.17 15.46
N THR A 6 0.03 2.10 16.15
CA THR A 6 1.34 2.26 15.51
C THR A 6 1.72 0.90 14.96
N PHE A 7 2.04 0.84 13.68
CA PHE A 7 2.40 -0.41 13.03
C PHE A 7 3.88 -0.73 13.22
N ASP A 8 4.19 -1.98 13.53
CA ASP A 8 5.55 -2.51 13.40
C ASP A 8 5.81 -2.81 11.93
N LEU A 9 6.82 -2.15 11.35
CA LEU A 9 7.08 -2.09 9.92
C LEU A 9 8.41 -2.79 9.65
N VAL A 10 8.34 -4.00 9.08
CA VAL A 10 9.51 -4.80 8.75
C VAL A 10 9.77 -4.71 7.26
N ASP A 11 10.95 -4.23 6.85
CA ASP A 11 11.32 -4.10 5.42
C ASP A 11 11.19 -5.44 4.68
N VAL A 12 10.66 -5.40 3.45
CA VAL A 12 10.51 -6.56 2.57
C VAL A 12 11.37 -6.34 1.32
N ASP A 13 12.19 -7.34 0.99
CA ASP A 13 12.90 -7.37 -0.28
C ASP A 13 11.93 -7.79 -1.41
N PRO A 14 11.77 -6.98 -2.47
CA PRO A 14 10.94 -7.35 -3.62
C PRO A 14 11.34 -8.68 -4.28
N PHE A 15 12.60 -9.11 -4.17
CA PHE A 15 13.07 -10.38 -4.74
C PHE A 15 12.63 -11.61 -3.94
N ASP A 16 12.17 -11.42 -2.70
CA ASP A 16 11.59 -12.48 -1.87
C ASP A 16 10.09 -12.67 -2.13
N LEU A 17 9.48 -11.81 -2.96
CA LEU A 17 8.07 -11.91 -3.30
C LEU A 17 7.79 -13.00 -4.35
N PRO A 18 6.53 -13.47 -4.48
CA PRO A 18 6.17 -14.44 -5.49
C PRO A 18 6.54 -14.00 -6.91
N ALA A 19 7.20 -14.89 -7.66
CA ALA A 19 7.72 -14.61 -9.00
C ALA A 19 6.63 -14.13 -9.99
N TRP A 20 5.39 -14.58 -9.81
CA TRP A 20 4.28 -14.21 -10.69
C TRP A 20 4.02 -12.70 -10.73
N LEU A 21 4.42 -11.94 -9.70
CA LEU A 21 4.34 -10.47 -9.69
C LEU A 21 5.23 -9.82 -10.76
N GLY A 22 6.34 -10.47 -11.12
CA GLY A 22 7.24 -10.06 -12.21
C GLY A 22 6.76 -10.49 -13.60
N GLU A 23 5.94 -11.52 -13.66
CA GLU A 23 5.77 -12.33 -14.87
C GLU A 23 4.35 -12.26 -15.47
N SER A 24 3.33 -11.98 -14.64
CA SER A 24 1.91 -12.06 -15.00
C SER A 24 1.21 -10.69 -15.00
N ASP A 25 -0.03 -10.69 -15.47
CA ASP A 25 -0.94 -9.55 -15.28
C ASP A 25 -1.44 -9.52 -13.84
N VAL A 26 -1.26 -8.39 -13.17
CA VAL A 26 -1.52 -8.21 -11.74
C VAL A 26 -2.62 -7.18 -11.54
N VAL A 27 -3.64 -7.54 -10.78
CA VAL A 27 -4.68 -6.60 -10.34
C VAL A 27 -4.57 -6.41 -8.84
N TRP A 28 -4.48 -5.15 -8.40
CA TRP A 28 -4.68 -4.81 -7.01
C TRP A 28 -6.15 -4.45 -6.74
N GLU A 29 -6.72 -5.02 -5.69
CA GLU A 29 -8.10 -4.79 -5.30
C GLU A 29 -8.20 -4.43 -3.81
N PRO A 30 -8.87 -3.32 -3.44
CA PRO A 30 -9.14 -2.99 -2.06
C PRO A 30 -10.38 -3.73 -1.55
N ASP A 31 -10.39 -4.04 -0.25
CA ASP A 31 -11.55 -4.60 0.45
C ASP A 31 -12.71 -3.60 0.50
N LEU A 32 -12.38 -2.32 0.69
CA LEU A 32 -13.32 -1.20 0.81
C LEU A 32 -12.93 -0.06 -0.14
N GLY A 33 -13.52 1.13 0.05
CA GLY A 33 -13.12 2.29 -0.74
C GLY A 33 -11.71 2.77 -0.44
N VAL A 34 -11.01 3.32 -1.42
CA VAL A 34 -9.65 3.83 -1.22
C VAL A 34 -9.61 5.13 -0.39
N ARG A 35 -10.75 5.81 -0.24
CA ARG A 35 -10.89 7.04 0.55
C ARG A 35 -11.24 6.79 2.02
N THR A 36 -11.01 5.58 2.55
CA THR A 36 -11.42 5.22 3.91
C THR A 36 -10.48 5.69 5.02
N GLY A 37 -9.28 6.18 4.68
CA GLY A 37 -8.30 6.70 5.64
C GLY A 37 -6.85 6.47 5.18
N HIS A 38 -5.95 6.37 6.16
CA HIS A 38 -4.52 6.16 5.97
C HIS A 38 -4.14 4.69 5.71
N HIS A 39 -5.01 3.73 6.00
CA HIS A 39 -4.75 2.30 5.75
C HIS A 39 -5.88 1.74 4.90
N VAL A 40 -5.52 1.17 3.75
CA VAL A 40 -6.46 0.54 2.82
C VAL A 40 -6.05 -0.92 2.68
N LEU A 41 -6.87 -1.80 3.24
CA LEU A 41 -6.71 -3.25 3.09
C LEU A 41 -6.96 -3.64 1.63
N GLY A 42 -6.11 -4.49 1.10
CA GLY A 42 -6.22 -4.99 -0.26
C GLY A 42 -5.51 -6.32 -0.51
N ARG A 43 -5.52 -6.71 -1.77
CA ARG A 43 -4.89 -7.94 -2.28
C ARG A 43 -4.43 -7.75 -3.72
N LEU A 44 -3.35 -8.43 -4.08
CA LEU A 44 -2.89 -8.61 -5.44
C LEU A 44 -3.40 -9.96 -5.93
N THR A 45 -3.93 -9.98 -7.16
CA THR A 45 -4.45 -11.17 -7.81
C THR A 45 -3.87 -11.30 -9.22
N SER A 46 -3.74 -12.55 -9.67
CA SER A 46 -3.38 -12.92 -11.04
C SER A 46 -4.15 -14.18 -11.41
N ALA A 47 -4.35 -14.41 -12.71
CA ALA A 47 -5.08 -15.59 -13.18
C ALA A 47 -4.30 -16.88 -12.87
N GLY A 48 -4.89 -17.76 -12.05
CA GLY A 48 -4.30 -19.06 -11.70
C GLY A 48 -3.32 -19.03 -10.53
N GLU A 49 -3.11 -17.87 -9.90
CA GLU A 49 -2.25 -17.69 -8.73
C GLU A 49 -3.07 -17.50 -7.46
N ASP A 50 -2.48 -17.86 -6.31
CA ASP A 50 -3.07 -17.58 -5.01
C ASP A 50 -3.03 -16.06 -4.72
N GLU A 51 -4.11 -15.55 -4.13
CA GLU A 51 -4.20 -14.13 -3.76
C GLU A 51 -3.12 -13.77 -2.73
N LEU A 52 -2.43 -12.66 -2.97
CA LEU A 52 -1.44 -12.12 -2.04
C LEU A 52 -2.02 -10.90 -1.31
N PRO A 53 -2.26 -10.96 0.01
CA PRO A 53 -2.58 -9.79 0.81
C PRO A 53 -1.58 -8.67 0.59
N CYS A 54 -2.06 -7.49 0.17
CA CYS A 54 -1.20 -6.34 -0.10
C CYS A 54 -1.95 -5.05 0.20
N ASP A 55 -1.57 -4.38 1.27
CA ASP A 55 -2.23 -3.18 1.76
C ASP A 55 -1.50 -1.91 1.31
N LEU A 56 -2.19 -0.78 1.39
CA LEU A 56 -1.61 0.55 1.24
C LEU A 56 -1.63 1.28 2.59
N LEU A 57 -0.48 1.83 3.00
CA LEU A 57 -0.34 2.59 4.25
C LEU A 57 0.24 3.98 3.98
N ALA A 58 -0.54 5.00 4.28
CA ALA A 58 -0.17 6.40 4.23
C ALA A 58 0.55 6.78 5.54
N VAL A 59 1.85 7.00 5.49
CA VAL A 59 2.72 7.01 6.68
C VAL A 59 2.71 8.31 7.49
N ASP A 60 2.14 9.39 6.96
CA ASP A 60 2.16 10.71 7.62
C ASP A 60 0.95 10.96 8.53
N GLU A 61 0.02 10.01 8.65
CA GLU A 61 -1.08 10.14 9.61
C GLU A 61 -0.54 10.05 11.06
N ALA A 62 -0.82 11.09 11.84
CA ALA A 62 -0.25 11.28 13.16
C ALA A 62 -1.29 11.43 14.28
N TYR A 63 -2.58 11.37 13.94
CA TYR A 63 -3.66 11.56 14.90
C TYR A 63 -4.58 10.32 15.00
N PRO A 64 -4.89 9.82 16.21
CA PRO A 64 -4.47 10.33 17.52
C PRO A 64 -3.08 9.85 17.97
N VAL A 65 -2.47 8.92 17.24
CA VAL A 65 -1.09 8.44 17.43
C VAL A 65 -0.46 8.27 16.04
N PRO A 66 0.85 8.50 15.87
CA PRO A 66 1.57 8.16 14.65
C PRO A 66 1.35 6.72 14.19
N VAL A 67 0.94 6.56 12.93
CA VAL A 67 0.72 5.25 12.30
C VAL A 67 2.05 4.55 11.97
N ALA A 68 3.09 5.34 11.69
CA ALA A 68 4.44 4.87 11.40
C ALA A 68 5.46 5.67 12.23
N ASP A 69 6.57 5.03 12.59
CA ASP A 69 7.66 5.69 13.29
C ASP A 69 8.48 6.63 12.37
N ASP A 70 9.36 7.44 12.95
CA ASP A 70 10.15 8.43 12.21
C ASP A 70 11.05 7.79 11.14
N ARG A 71 11.57 6.59 11.42
CA ARG A 71 12.45 5.87 10.50
C ARG A 71 11.67 5.41 9.27
N ALA A 72 10.52 4.75 9.46
CA ALA A 72 9.68 4.27 8.38
C ALA A 72 9.12 5.43 7.55
N ARG A 73 8.72 6.54 8.19
CA ARG A 73 8.34 7.77 7.48
C ARG A 73 9.49 8.28 6.61
N LEU A 74 10.68 8.41 7.18
CA LEU A 74 11.86 8.87 6.43
C LEU A 74 12.17 7.95 5.24
N HIS A 75 12.15 6.64 5.44
CA HIS A 75 12.42 5.66 4.39
C HIS A 75 11.37 5.69 3.28
N ALA A 76 10.07 5.79 3.63
CA ALA A 76 9.00 5.90 2.64
C ALA A 76 9.17 7.17 1.79
N HIS A 77 9.48 8.31 2.42
CA HIS A 77 9.76 9.57 1.71
C HIS A 77 11.00 9.46 0.80
N GLN A 78 12.07 8.81 1.26
CA GLN A 78 13.28 8.60 0.46
C GLN A 78 13.01 7.71 -0.75
N ALA A 79 12.42 6.53 -0.55
CA ALA A 79 12.05 5.62 -1.62
C ALA A 79 11.15 6.34 -2.64
N TRP A 80 10.15 7.06 -2.15
CA TRP A 80 9.21 7.79 -3.01
C TRP A 80 9.91 8.85 -3.86
N ARG A 81 10.83 9.63 -3.27
CA ARG A 81 11.62 10.64 -3.98
C ARG A 81 12.49 10.03 -5.09
N HIS A 82 12.92 8.78 -4.93
CA HIS A 82 13.77 8.07 -5.88
C HIS A 82 13.00 7.21 -6.89
N GLY A 83 11.66 7.37 -6.98
CA GLY A 83 10.86 6.59 -7.92
C GLY A 83 10.65 5.13 -7.50
N GLN A 84 10.92 4.81 -6.23
CA GLN A 84 10.77 3.48 -5.62
C GLN A 84 9.56 3.46 -4.68
N ILE A 85 9.20 2.26 -4.20
CA ILE A 85 8.21 2.05 -3.15
C ILE A 85 8.87 1.35 -1.97
N LEU A 86 8.53 1.74 -0.75
CA LEU A 86 8.93 1.01 0.44
C LEU A 86 7.93 -0.13 0.67
N LEU A 87 8.41 -1.37 0.59
CA LEU A 87 7.64 -2.57 0.91
C LEU A 87 7.96 -3.00 2.33
N VAL A 88 6.91 -3.26 3.10
CA VAL A 88 7.00 -3.64 4.50
C VAL A 88 5.97 -4.71 4.82
N THR A 89 6.24 -5.49 5.86
CA THR A 89 5.25 -6.36 6.49
C THR A 89 4.62 -5.62 7.66
N VAL A 90 3.29 -5.58 7.69
CA VAL A 90 2.48 -5.06 8.81
C VAL A 90 1.52 -6.16 9.24
N GLU A 91 1.62 -6.60 10.49
CA GLU A 91 0.78 -7.69 11.03
C GLU A 91 0.74 -8.95 10.12
N GLY A 92 1.87 -9.26 9.46
CA GLY A 92 2.01 -10.41 8.55
C GLY A 92 1.48 -10.19 7.15
N ARG A 93 1.06 -8.97 6.79
CA ARG A 93 0.56 -8.60 5.45
C ARG A 93 1.58 -7.74 4.72
N LEU A 94 1.84 -8.04 3.45
CA LEU A 94 2.61 -7.15 2.59
C LEU A 94 1.91 -5.80 2.53
N THR A 95 2.66 -4.72 2.62
CA THR A 95 2.14 -3.36 2.65
C THR A 95 3.07 -2.45 1.87
N MET A 96 2.48 -1.63 1.01
CA MET A 96 3.15 -0.53 0.32
C MET A 96 3.05 0.73 1.19
N ALA A 97 4.18 1.17 1.74
CA ALA A 97 4.26 2.39 2.53
C ALA A 97 4.43 3.62 1.60
N VAL A 98 3.48 4.55 1.70
CA VAL A 98 3.33 5.69 0.81
C VAL A 98 3.33 7.00 1.60
N PRO A 99 4.11 8.02 1.22
CA PRO A 99 4.01 9.35 1.81
C PRO A 99 2.61 9.97 1.69
N GLY A 100 2.19 10.70 2.73
CA GLY A 100 0.87 11.31 2.82
C GLY A 100 -0.01 10.70 3.93
N THR A 101 -1.26 11.19 4.01
CA THR A 101 -2.23 10.82 5.04
C THR A 101 -3.44 10.06 4.51
N SER A 102 -3.61 10.00 3.18
CA SER A 102 -4.75 9.38 2.51
C SER A 102 -4.43 9.06 1.05
N PHE A 103 -5.34 8.35 0.36
CA PHE A 103 -5.16 7.90 -1.01
C PHE A 103 -6.13 8.56 -2.00
N SER A 104 -5.57 8.97 -3.14
CA SER A 104 -6.31 9.26 -4.38
C SER A 104 -6.08 8.13 -5.39
N ALA A 105 -6.85 8.13 -6.48
CA ALA A 105 -6.64 7.17 -7.57
C ALA A 105 -5.21 7.25 -8.13
N ASP A 106 -4.69 8.47 -8.34
CA ASP A 106 -3.36 8.69 -8.90
C ASP A 106 -2.25 8.17 -7.97
N VAL A 107 -2.40 8.35 -6.65
CA VAL A 107 -1.44 7.84 -5.66
C VAL A 107 -1.42 6.31 -5.66
N VAL A 108 -2.59 5.67 -5.78
CA VAL A 108 -2.68 4.20 -5.89
C VAL A 108 -1.98 3.71 -7.16
N LEU A 109 -2.22 4.36 -8.30
CA LEU A 109 -1.58 4.00 -9.57
C LEU A 109 -0.07 4.21 -9.53
N ASP A 110 0.42 5.30 -8.91
CA ASP A 110 1.86 5.53 -8.77
C ASP A 110 2.51 4.49 -7.85
N ALA A 111 1.85 4.10 -6.75
CA ALA A 111 2.32 3.04 -5.87
C ALA A 111 2.46 1.69 -6.61
N LEU A 112 1.45 1.31 -7.41
CA LEU A 112 1.50 0.07 -8.21
C LEU A 112 2.54 0.11 -9.32
N SER A 113 2.71 1.25 -9.99
CA SER A 113 3.77 1.46 -10.97
C SER A 113 5.17 1.25 -10.36
N ARG A 114 5.36 1.70 -9.12
CA ARG A 114 6.61 1.51 -8.37
C ARG A 114 6.79 0.07 -7.89
N LEU A 115 5.73 -0.60 -7.46
CA LEU A 115 5.76 -2.03 -7.13
C LEU A 115 6.17 -2.87 -8.35
N ALA A 116 5.54 -2.63 -9.51
CA ALA A 116 5.87 -3.32 -10.75
C ALA A 116 7.36 -3.19 -11.08
N LYS A 117 7.92 -1.97 -10.98
CA LYS A 117 9.36 -1.74 -11.18
C LYS A 117 10.23 -2.45 -10.15
N ALA A 118 9.80 -2.50 -8.89
CA ALA A 118 10.55 -3.15 -7.81
C ALA A 118 10.70 -4.66 -8.03
N VAL A 119 9.68 -5.32 -8.59
CA VAL A 119 9.70 -6.75 -8.93
C VAL A 119 10.16 -7.03 -10.37
N GLY A 120 10.64 -6.01 -11.09
CA GLY A 120 11.12 -6.17 -12.47
C GLY A 120 10.04 -6.37 -13.54
N ALA A 121 8.77 -6.11 -13.22
CA ALA A 121 7.65 -6.18 -14.15
C ALA A 121 7.53 -4.94 -15.05
N SER A 122 6.82 -5.11 -16.18
CA SER A 122 6.28 -3.97 -16.92
C SER A 122 5.09 -3.36 -16.18
N THR A 123 5.02 -2.03 -16.11
CA THR A 123 3.86 -1.32 -15.54
C THR A 123 2.58 -1.57 -16.33
N ASP A 124 2.68 -1.96 -17.61
CA ASP A 124 1.51 -2.25 -18.46
C ASP A 124 0.76 -3.52 -18.04
N ARG A 125 1.39 -4.35 -17.19
CA ARG A 125 0.78 -5.56 -16.62
C ARG A 125 0.06 -5.30 -15.30
N TYR A 126 0.11 -4.08 -14.77
CA TYR A 126 -0.47 -3.75 -13.47
C TYR A 126 -1.74 -2.92 -13.64
N ALA A 127 -2.80 -3.34 -12.95
CA ALA A 127 -4.07 -2.63 -12.89
C ALA A 127 -4.56 -2.48 -11.45
N ALA A 128 -5.45 -1.51 -11.24
CA ALA A 128 -6.13 -1.30 -9.96
C ALA A 128 -7.64 -1.35 -10.15
N LEU A 129 -8.32 -2.16 -9.35
CA LEU A 129 -9.75 -2.00 -9.12
C LEU A 129 -9.91 -0.91 -8.06
N LEU A 130 -10.56 0.21 -8.41
CA LEU A 130 -10.78 1.29 -7.45
C LEU A 130 -12.24 1.33 -7.00
N ARG A 131 -12.45 1.03 -5.72
CA ARG A 131 -13.72 1.32 -5.05
C ARG A 131 -13.66 2.74 -4.52
N ILE A 132 -14.66 3.56 -4.82
CA ILE A 132 -14.67 4.97 -4.38
C ILE A 132 -14.75 5.02 -2.85
N GLY A 133 -15.82 4.43 -2.28
CA GLY A 133 -16.18 4.56 -0.86
C GLY A 133 -16.32 6.01 -0.39
N SER A 134 -17.01 6.21 0.72
CA SER A 134 -17.11 7.52 1.36
C SER A 134 -16.05 7.64 2.45
N GLU A 135 -15.39 8.80 2.53
CA GLU A 135 -14.65 9.19 3.73
C GLU A 135 -15.55 8.96 4.95
N LYS A 136 -15.01 8.33 6.00
CA LYS A 136 -15.68 8.36 7.30
C LYS A 136 -15.65 9.80 7.78
N HIS A 137 -16.64 10.60 7.40
CA HIS A 137 -16.87 11.92 7.97
C HIS A 137 -17.09 11.70 9.47
N ARG A 138 -16.06 12.00 10.28
CA ARG A 138 -16.15 11.90 11.73
C ARG A 138 -17.18 12.94 12.16
N ARG A 139 -18.42 12.53 12.43
CA ARG A 139 -19.42 13.40 13.06
C ARG A 139 -18.78 13.96 14.32
N SER A 140 -18.46 15.26 14.32
CA SER A 140 -18.20 16.00 15.55
C SER A 140 -19.46 15.91 16.40
N ARG A 141 -19.36 15.26 17.56
CA ARG A 141 -20.27 15.47 18.68
C ARG A 141 -19.57 16.36 19.67
#